data_AF-A0A9D1MUQ6-F1
#
_entry.id   AF-A0A9D1MUQ6-F1
#
_cell.length_a   1.000
_cell.length_b   1.000
_cell.length_c   1.000
_cell.angle_alpha   90.00
_cell.angle_beta   90.00
_cell.angle_gamma   90.00
#
_symmetry.space_group_name_H-M   'P 1'
#
loop_
_entity.id
_entity.type
_entity.pdbx_description
1 polymer ?
#
loop_
_entity_poly.entity_id
_entity_poly.type
_entity_poly.pdbx_seq_one_letter_code
_entity_poly.pdbx_strand_id
1 'polypeptide(L)'
;MLTTGGVPIGNVTFEPGCRNNWHIHHAAEGGGQILLCTAGEGWYQAWGEPARKLKAGDVVVIPPEVKHWHGAAADSWFSHLAVEVPGKDTSNEWLEPVDDAAYAALEK
;
A
#
# COMPACT_ATOMS: atom_id res chain seq x y z
N MET A 1 -17.72 15.27 13.64
CA MET A 1 -17.63 13.91 14.18
C MET A 1 -16.32 13.78 14.93
N LEU A 2 -16.29 13.08 16.07
CA LEU A 2 -15.09 12.87 16.89
C LEU A 2 -14.83 11.36 16.99
N THR A 3 -13.58 10.94 16.85
CA THR A 3 -13.19 9.55 17.15
C THR A 3 -13.01 9.43 18.67
N THR A 4 -13.33 8.27 19.24
CA THR A 4 -13.11 7.98 20.68
C THR A 4 -11.79 7.23 20.93
N GLY A 5 -11.01 6.96 19.87
CA GLY A 5 -9.73 6.24 19.93
C GLY A 5 -8.80 6.66 18.79
N GLY A 6 -7.49 6.48 19.00
CA GLY A 6 -6.47 6.73 17.99
C GLY A 6 -6.50 5.70 16.86
N VAL A 7 -6.04 6.11 15.68
CA VAL A 7 -5.84 5.23 14.53
C VAL A 7 -4.33 5.09 14.32
N PRO A 8 -3.78 3.87 14.20
CA PRO A 8 -2.37 3.70 13.89
C PRO A 8 -2.05 4.30 12.52
N ILE A 9 -1.04 5.18 12.47
CA ILE A 9 -0.57 5.81 11.24
C ILE A 9 0.94 5.72 11.21
N GLY A 10 1.49 5.23 10.09
CA GLY A 10 2.92 5.22 9.81
C GLY A 10 3.24 6.07 8.59
N ASN A 11 4.29 6.89 8.64
CA ASN A 11 4.89 7.45 7.44
C ASN A 11 5.89 6.44 6.87
N VAL A 12 5.67 5.99 5.65
CA VAL A 12 6.57 5.07 4.95
C VAL A 12 7.19 5.79 3.77
N THR A 13 8.50 5.61 3.59
CA THR A 13 9.24 6.14 2.45
C THR A 13 10.02 5.02 1.77
N PHE A 14 9.80 4.87 0.48
CA PHE A 14 10.52 3.95 -0.39
C PHE A 14 11.54 4.72 -1.23
N GLU A 15 12.78 4.24 -1.25
CA GLU A 15 13.80 4.66 -2.23
C GLU A 15 13.38 4.21 -3.65
N PRO A 16 13.91 4.82 -4.73
CA PRO A 16 13.60 4.41 -6.10
C PRO A 16 13.76 2.91 -6.31
N GLY A 17 12.75 2.28 -6.92
CA GLY A 17 12.73 0.83 -7.12
C GLY A 17 12.31 0.00 -5.90
N CYS A 18 12.28 0.57 -4.69
CA CYS A 18 11.94 -0.14 -3.47
C CYS A 18 10.44 -0.37 -3.36
N ARG A 19 10.04 -1.58 -2.99
CA ARG A 19 8.65 -2.00 -2.84
C ARG A 19 8.54 -3.11 -1.80
N ASN A 20 7.39 -3.20 -1.16
CA ASN A 20 7.13 -4.34 -0.29
C ASN A 20 6.83 -5.61 -1.09
N ASN A 21 6.85 -6.75 -0.40
CA ASN A 21 6.32 -8.00 -0.95
C ASN A 21 4.81 -7.89 -1.10
N TRP A 22 4.25 -8.80 -1.89
CA TRP A 22 2.82 -9.06 -1.83
C TRP A 22 2.42 -9.38 -0.38
N HIS A 23 1.31 -8.84 0.07
CA HIS A 23 0.79 -9.10 1.40
C HIS A 23 -0.73 -8.90 1.47
N ILE A 24 -1.31 -9.41 2.56
CA ILE A 24 -2.74 -9.30 2.87
C ILE A 24 -2.88 -8.75 4.29
N HIS A 25 -3.77 -7.77 4.45
CA HIS A 25 -4.26 -7.35 5.76
C HIS A 25 -5.55 -8.12 6.04
N HIS A 26 -5.53 -8.99 7.04
CA HIS A 26 -6.70 -9.77 7.44
C HIS A 26 -7.56 -9.03 8.44
N ALA A 27 -8.88 -9.21 8.35
CA ALA A 27 -9.82 -8.80 9.38
C ALA A 27 -11.14 -9.59 9.28
N ALA A 28 -11.67 -10.03 10.42
CA ALA A 28 -12.98 -10.70 10.46
C ALA A 28 -14.15 -9.72 10.24
N GLU A 29 -13.99 -8.46 10.68
CA GLU A 29 -14.95 -7.37 10.50
C GLU A 29 -14.21 -6.03 10.37
N GLY A 30 -14.65 -5.14 9.48
CA GLY A 30 -14.00 -3.84 9.26
C GLY A 30 -12.61 -3.97 8.65
N GLY A 31 -11.62 -3.25 9.17
CA GLY A 31 -10.22 -3.42 8.78
C GLY A 31 -9.84 -2.86 7.41
N GLY A 32 -8.65 -3.25 6.95
CA GLY A 32 -8.02 -2.76 5.73
C GLY A 32 -7.05 -1.61 5.96
N GLN A 33 -6.59 -1.01 4.87
CA GLN A 33 -5.57 0.02 4.89
C GLN A 33 -5.95 1.18 3.96
N ILE A 34 -5.55 2.39 4.33
CA ILE A 34 -5.62 3.57 3.46
C ILE A 34 -4.22 4.12 3.26
N LEU A 35 -3.84 4.32 2.01
CA LEU A 35 -2.62 5.04 1.65
C LEU A 35 -2.98 6.48 1.29
N LEU A 36 -2.39 7.45 1.99
CA LEU A 36 -2.45 8.86 1.63
C LEU A 36 -1.08 9.27 1.08
N CYS A 37 -0.98 9.43 -0.24
CA CYS A 37 0.29 9.69 -0.91
C CYS A 37 0.73 11.14 -0.65
N THR A 38 1.91 11.34 -0.08
CA THR A 38 2.39 12.66 0.38
C THR A 38 3.49 13.23 -0.49
N ALA A 39 4.35 12.40 -1.10
CA ALA A 39 5.45 12.87 -1.94
C ALA A 39 5.92 11.81 -2.95
N GLY A 40 6.50 12.29 -4.05
CA GLY A 40 7.10 11.45 -5.07
C GLY A 40 6.10 10.68 -5.92
N GLU A 41 6.59 9.63 -6.59
CA GLU A 41 5.84 8.78 -7.51
C GLU A 41 6.06 7.31 -7.16
N GLY A 42 4.96 6.55 -7.19
CA GLY A 42 4.93 5.17 -6.76
C GLY A 42 3.94 4.33 -7.55
N TRP A 43 3.79 3.10 -7.09
CA TRP A 43 2.89 2.12 -7.65
C TRP A 43 2.09 1.45 -6.53
N TYR A 44 0.85 1.11 -6.85
CA TYR A 44 0.02 0.17 -6.09
C TYR A 44 -0.54 -0.86 -7.05
N GLN A 45 -0.65 -2.10 -6.61
CA GLN A 45 -1.33 -3.13 -7.38
C GLN A 45 -2.06 -4.10 -6.47
N ALA A 46 -3.35 -4.32 -6.76
CA ALA A 46 -4.11 -5.45 -6.25
C ALA A 46 -3.90 -6.68 -7.13
N TRP A 47 -3.94 -7.88 -6.54
CA TRP A 47 -3.72 -9.12 -7.26
C TRP A 47 -4.75 -9.30 -8.39
N GLY A 48 -4.25 -9.56 -9.60
CA GLY A 48 -5.08 -9.71 -10.80
C GLY A 48 -5.53 -8.40 -11.44
N GLU A 49 -5.21 -7.25 -10.85
CA GLU A 49 -5.51 -5.93 -11.41
C GLU A 49 -4.28 -5.28 -12.05
N PRO A 50 -4.46 -4.33 -13.00
CA PRO A 50 -3.36 -3.51 -13.50
C PRO A 50 -2.72 -2.69 -12.37
N ALA A 51 -1.40 -2.51 -12.43
CA ALA A 51 -0.72 -1.59 -11.52
C ALA A 51 -1.17 -0.15 -11.76
N ARG A 52 -1.46 0.57 -10.68
CA ARG A 52 -1.89 1.96 -10.68
C ARG A 52 -0.70 2.85 -10.29
N LYS A 53 -0.34 3.80 -11.16
CA LYS A 53 0.64 4.84 -10.83
C LYS A 53 0.06 5.78 -9.76
N LEU A 54 0.89 6.14 -8.80
CA LEU A 54 0.54 7.00 -7.67
C LEU A 54 1.43 8.24 -7.64
N LYS A 55 0.87 9.36 -7.20
CA LYS A 55 1.57 10.62 -6.94
C LYS A 55 1.01 11.31 -5.69
N ALA A 56 1.69 12.35 -5.23
CA ALA A 56 1.22 13.17 -4.11
C ALA A 56 -0.24 13.64 -4.30
N GLY A 57 -1.07 13.46 -3.27
CA GLY A 57 -2.50 13.75 -3.28
C GLY A 57 -3.39 12.56 -3.65
N ASP A 58 -2.83 11.48 -4.21
CA ASP A 58 -3.60 10.26 -4.46
C ASP A 58 -3.95 9.53 -3.17
N VAL A 59 -5.12 8.86 -3.21
CA VAL A 59 -5.60 7.99 -2.16
C VAL A 59 -5.81 6.58 -2.71
N VAL A 60 -5.39 5.59 -1.93
CA VAL A 60 -5.70 4.17 -2.16
C VAL A 60 -6.44 3.66 -0.93
N VAL A 61 -7.61 3.07 -1.15
CA VAL A 61 -8.36 2.35 -0.12
C VAL A 61 -8.23 0.87 -0.42
N ILE A 62 -7.70 0.11 0.52
CA ILE A 62 -7.37 -1.30 0.38
C ILE A 62 -8.24 -2.06 1.38
N PRO A 63 -9.32 -2.70 0.92
CA PRO A 63 -10.15 -3.54 1.78
C PRO A 63 -9.33 -4.67 2.43
N PRO A 64 -9.79 -5.22 3.58
CA PRO A 64 -9.21 -6.44 4.12
C PRO A 64 -9.29 -7.58 3.09
N GLU A 65 -8.44 -8.59 3.26
CA GLU A 65 -8.36 -9.79 2.40
C GLU A 65 -7.87 -9.53 0.96
N VAL A 66 -7.51 -8.29 0.61
CA VAL A 66 -6.94 -7.96 -0.70
C VAL A 66 -5.43 -8.20 -0.68
N LYS A 67 -4.98 -9.17 -1.48
CA LYS A 67 -3.55 -9.35 -1.78
C LYS A 67 -3.05 -8.20 -2.63
N HIS A 68 -2.05 -7.47 -2.15
CA HIS A 68 -1.54 -6.28 -2.83
C HIS A 68 -0.06 -6.01 -2.53
N TRP A 69 0.54 -5.12 -3.31
CA TRP A 69 1.83 -4.49 -3.01
C TRP A 69 1.77 -3.00 -3.34
N HIS A 70 2.71 -2.25 -2.77
CA HIS A 70 2.95 -0.86 -3.12
C HIS A 70 4.42 -0.49 -2.90
N GLY A 71 4.88 0.53 -3.61
CA GLY A 71 6.28 0.94 -3.57
C GLY A 71 6.56 2.15 -4.43
N ALA A 72 7.84 2.48 -4.53
CA ALA A 72 8.34 3.56 -5.37
C ALA A 72 8.29 3.21 -6.86
N ALA A 73 8.26 4.25 -7.71
CA ALA A 73 8.62 4.14 -9.11
C ALA A 73 10.12 3.85 -9.26
N ALA A 74 10.54 3.42 -10.46
CA ALA A 74 11.91 2.98 -10.68
C ALA A 74 12.95 4.11 -10.52
N ASP A 75 12.55 5.37 -10.75
CA ASP A 75 13.42 6.55 -10.78
C ASP A 75 12.97 7.69 -9.84
N SER A 76 11.96 7.45 -9.00
CA SER A 76 11.48 8.40 -8.00
C SER A 76 11.36 7.75 -6.64
N TRP A 77 11.63 8.52 -5.58
CA TRP A 77 11.21 8.14 -4.23
C TRP A 77 9.68 8.16 -4.15
N PHE A 78 9.12 7.46 -3.16
CA PHE A 78 7.69 7.52 -2.85
C PHE A 78 7.45 7.56 -1.34
N SER A 79 6.63 8.50 -0.88
CA SER A 79 6.26 8.61 0.52
C SER A 79 4.75 8.70 0.68
N HIS A 80 4.22 7.99 1.67
CA HIS A 80 2.80 8.00 1.99
C HIS A 80 2.57 7.78 3.49
N LEU A 81 1.40 8.21 3.96
CA LEU A 81 0.88 7.75 5.23
C LEU A 81 0.12 6.43 5.01
N ALA A 82 0.49 5.39 5.75
CA ALA A 82 -0.30 4.16 5.89
C ALA A 82 -1.20 4.32 7.11
N VAL A 83 -2.52 4.33 6.88
CA VAL A 83 -3.55 4.42 7.92
C VAL A 83 -4.18 3.05 8.06
N GLU A 84 -4.00 2.43 9.22
CA GLU A 84 -4.57 1.11 9.51
C GLU A 84 -6.01 1.28 9.98
N VAL A 85 -6.98 0.81 9.18
CA VAL A 85 -8.40 0.98 9.50
C VAL A 85 -8.77 0.03 10.63
N PRO A 86 -9.49 0.48 11.68
CA PRO A 86 -9.89 -0.40 12.78
C PRO A 86 -10.68 -1.62 12.29
N GLY A 87 -10.28 -2.80 12.74
CA GLY A 87 -10.95 -4.07 12.46
C GLY A 87 -10.90 -5.02 13.65
N LYS A 88 -11.58 -6.16 13.54
CA LYS A 88 -11.52 -7.26 14.53
C LYS A 88 -10.64 -8.40 14.02
N ASP A 89 -9.94 -9.05 14.95
CA ASP A 89 -9.06 -10.20 14.70
C ASP A 89 -8.06 -9.96 13.56
N THR A 90 -7.40 -8.80 13.62
CA THR A 90 -6.53 -8.32 12.54
C THR A 90 -5.16 -8.96 12.54
N SER A 91 -4.63 -9.28 11.36
CA SER A 91 -3.25 -9.76 11.19
C SER A 91 -2.70 -9.39 9.81
N ASN A 92 -1.37 -9.51 9.63
CA ASN A 92 -0.72 -9.31 8.34
C ASN A 92 -0.13 -10.63 7.86
N GLU A 93 -0.44 -11.02 6.63
CA GLU A 93 0.20 -12.14 5.94
C GLU A 93 1.18 -11.61 4.88
N TRP A 94 2.46 -11.87 5.06
CA TRP A 94 3.50 -11.55 4.08
C TRP A 94 3.70 -12.72 3.12
N LEU A 95 3.69 -12.43 1.83
CA LEU A 95 3.77 -13.42 0.76
C LEU A 95 5.07 -13.25 -0.04
N GLU A 96 5.06 -13.69 -1.29
CA GLU A 96 6.21 -13.64 -2.18
C GLU A 96 6.62 -12.20 -2.59
N PRO A 97 7.89 -11.99 -2.95
CA PRO A 97 8.33 -10.76 -3.58
C PRO A 97 7.57 -10.47 -4.88
N VAL A 98 7.45 -9.18 -5.22
CA VAL A 98 6.96 -8.77 -6.55
C VAL A 98 7.98 -9.20 -7.60
N ASP A 99 7.53 -9.91 -8.64
CA ASP A 99 8.38 -10.35 -9.74
C ASP A 99 9.11 -9.16 -10.38
N ASP A 100 10.44 -9.28 -10.49
CA ASP A 100 11.31 -8.20 -10.98
C ASP A 100 10.99 -7.84 -12.44
N ALA A 101 10.66 -8.81 -13.28
CA ALA A 101 10.37 -8.57 -14.70
C ALA A 101 9.02 -7.86 -14.88
N ALA A 102 8.00 -8.27 -14.12
CA ALA A 102 6.71 -7.60 -14.10
C ALA A 102 6.84 -6.15 -13.60
N TYR A 103 7.62 -5.91 -12.54
CA TYR A 103 7.88 -4.56 -12.05
C TYR A 103 8.66 -3.71 -13.06
N ALA A 104 9.72 -4.26 -13.67
CA ALA A 104 10.53 -3.57 -14.67
C ALA A 104 9.77 -3.23 -15.96
N ALA A 105 8.64 -3.90 -16.23
CA ALA A 105 7.77 -3.63 -17.36
C ALA A 105 6.78 -2.47 -17.12
N LEU A 106 6.66 -1.96 -15.88
CA LEU A 106 5.86 -0.78 -15.58
C LEU A 106 6.49 0.46 -16.21
N GLU A 107 5.65 1.48 -16.45
CA GLU A 107 6.16 2.79 -16.85
C GLU A 107 7.10 3.34 -15.76
N LYS A 108 8.05 4.18 -16.18
CA LYS A 108 8.88 4.93 -15.23
C LYS A 108 8.03 6.05 -14.63
#